data_AF-A0A1W0A0L8-F1
#
_entry.id   AF-A0A1W0A0L8-F1
#
_cell.length_a   1.000
_cell.length_b   1.000
_cell.length_c   1.000
_cell.angle_alpha   90.00
_cell.angle_beta   90.00
_cell.angle_gamma   90.00
#
_symmetry.space_group_name_H-M   'P 1'
#
loop_
_entity.id
_entity.type
_entity.pdbx_description
1 polymer ?
#
loop_
_entity_poly.entity_id
_entity_poly.type
_entity_poly.pdbx_seq_one_letter_code
_entity_poly.pdbx_strand_id
1 'polypeptide(L)'
;MTWPFGVCCKAPNFSCNKKNDYLSLYEPKKNEMDQEVSEVDVWQQCGDTACAAGNSCVNVNDWYSQCQPTSPNANQLATWAQCGGTANNYNTNNGKTCRDTDKCFAYNLYYSQCIPK
;
A
#
# COMPACT_ATOMS: atom_id res chain seq x y z
N MET A 1 -25.23 -19.71 41.38
CA MET A 1 -26.12 -19.86 40.21
C MET A 1 -25.35 -20.61 39.14
N THR A 2 -25.53 -21.93 39.13
CA THR A 2 -25.14 -22.85 38.06
C THR A 2 -25.82 -22.39 36.76
N TRP A 3 -25.08 -22.23 35.67
CA TRP A 3 -25.67 -21.93 34.36
C TRP A 3 -25.67 -23.20 33.51
N PRO A 4 -26.80 -23.91 33.42
CA PRO A 4 -26.95 -25.07 32.55
C PRO A 4 -27.41 -24.57 31.16
N PHE A 5 -26.75 -25.05 30.11
CA PHE A 5 -27.19 -25.02 28.70
C PHE A 5 -27.51 -23.64 28.07
N GLY A 6 -26.66 -23.19 27.13
CA GLY A 6 -27.12 -22.35 26.02
C GLY A 6 -26.89 -20.85 26.10
N VAL A 7 -25.75 -20.39 26.62
CA VAL A 7 -25.38 -18.96 26.55
C VAL A 7 -24.39 -18.70 25.41
N CYS A 8 -24.91 -18.46 24.20
CA CYS A 8 -24.13 -17.79 23.15
C CYS A 8 -24.17 -16.27 23.42
N CYS A 9 -23.03 -15.66 23.79
CA CYS A 9 -22.82 -14.20 23.85
C CYS A 9 -23.13 -13.53 22.49
N LYS A 10 -24.22 -12.77 22.39
CA LYS A 10 -24.64 -12.14 21.12
C LYS A 10 -23.67 -11.02 20.71
N ALA A 11 -22.53 -11.35 20.12
CA ALA A 11 -21.60 -10.41 19.53
C ALA A 11 -21.97 -10.17 18.06
N PRO A 12 -21.96 -8.92 17.56
CA PRO A 12 -22.43 -8.60 16.21
C PRO A 12 -21.63 -9.32 15.10
N ASN A 13 -20.33 -9.53 15.32
CA ASN A 13 -19.40 -10.03 14.30
C ASN A 13 -19.03 -11.51 14.46
N PHE A 14 -19.53 -12.20 15.48
CA PHE A 14 -19.22 -13.61 15.73
C PHE A 14 -20.49 -14.46 15.68
N SER A 15 -20.39 -15.61 15.01
CA SER A 15 -21.40 -16.67 15.02
C SER A 15 -20.99 -17.76 15.98
N CYS A 16 -21.94 -18.19 16.80
CA CYS A 16 -21.80 -19.34 17.67
C CYS A 16 -21.99 -20.61 16.83
N ASN A 17 -20.90 -21.28 16.47
CA ASN A 17 -20.93 -22.50 15.67
C ASN A 17 -20.85 -23.73 16.57
N LYS A 18 -21.90 -24.55 16.58
CA LYS A 18 -21.91 -25.83 17.30
C LYS A 18 -20.91 -26.78 16.64
N LYS A 19 -19.89 -27.21 17.37
CA LYS A 19 -18.90 -28.20 16.89
C LYS A 19 -19.32 -29.62 17.26
N ASN A 20 -19.83 -29.82 18.47
CA ASN A 20 -20.42 -31.09 18.91
C ASN A 20 -21.44 -30.84 20.03
N ASP A 21 -21.97 -31.90 20.63
CA ASP A 21 -23.03 -31.80 21.66
C ASP A 21 -22.60 -31.13 22.97
N TYR A 22 -21.29 -30.96 23.18
CA TYR A 22 -20.71 -30.34 24.37
C TYR A 22 -19.90 -29.06 24.08
N LEU A 23 -19.66 -28.74 22.80
CA LEU A 23 -18.77 -27.67 22.37
C LEU A 23 -19.42 -26.80 21.30
N SER A 24 -19.56 -25.52 21.62
CA SER A 24 -19.85 -24.45 20.67
C SER A 24 -18.67 -23.48 20.64
N LEU A 25 -18.14 -23.21 19.45
CA LEU A 25 -17.05 -22.26 19.26
C LEU A 25 -17.58 -20.90 18.80
N TYR A 26 -16.94 -19.84 19.27
CA TYR A 26 -17.09 -18.50 18.70
C TYR A 26 -16.19 -18.38 17.48
N GLU A 27 -16.80 -18.29 16.30
CA GLU A 27 -16.05 -18.01 15.07
C GLU A 27 -16.58 -16.70 14.48
N PRO A 28 -15.72 -15.88 13.87
CA PRO A 28 -16.18 -14.72 13.12
C PRO A 28 -17.20 -15.21 12.09
N LYS A 29 -18.30 -14.47 11.94
CA LYS A 29 -19.28 -14.76 10.90
C LYS A 29 -18.53 -14.75 9.57
N LYS A 30 -18.65 -15.80 8.78
CA LYS A 30 -18.11 -15.87 7.41
C LYS A 30 -18.95 -14.99 6.48
N ASN A 31 -19.07 -13.71 6.82
CA ASN A 31 -19.48 -12.65 5.92
C ASN A 31 -18.22 -11.86 5.63
N GLU A 32 -17.74 -11.99 4.39
CA GLU A 32 -16.81 -11.04 3.78
C GLU A 32 -15.46 -10.92 4.51
N MET A 33 -14.82 -12.06 4.74
CA MET A 33 -13.35 -12.12 4.60
C MET A 33 -13.04 -12.50 3.15
N ASP A 34 -13.76 -11.88 2.22
CA ASP A 34 -13.50 -11.97 0.78
C ASP A 34 -12.63 -10.76 0.45
N GLN A 35 -11.37 -11.04 0.12
CA GLN A 35 -10.38 -10.10 -0.37
C GLN A 35 -10.30 -8.76 0.38
N GLU A 36 -9.55 -8.74 1.49
CA GLU A 36 -8.55 -7.67 1.55
C GLU A 36 -7.63 -7.93 0.35
N VAL A 37 -7.90 -7.27 -0.79
CA VAL A 37 -6.78 -6.85 -1.62
C VAL A 37 -6.00 -6.00 -0.65
N SER A 38 -4.98 -6.59 -0.03
CA SER A 38 -4.21 -6.00 1.05
C SER A 38 -3.41 -4.87 0.42
N GLU A 39 -4.07 -3.77 0.10
CA GLU A 39 -3.43 -2.64 -0.52
C GLU A 39 -2.32 -2.21 0.42
N VAL A 40 -1.09 -2.27 -0.08
CA VAL A 40 0.07 -1.93 0.74
C VAL A 40 0.19 -0.42 0.81
N ASP A 41 0.49 0.07 2.00
CA ASP A 41 0.64 1.50 2.28
C ASP A 41 1.78 2.13 1.48
N VAL A 42 1.78 3.47 1.46
CA VAL A 42 2.89 4.23 0.86
C VAL A 42 4.23 3.83 1.50
N TRP A 43 5.25 3.69 0.65
CA TRP A 43 6.60 3.22 0.99
C TRP A 43 6.72 1.74 1.39
N GLN A 44 5.65 0.96 1.32
CA GLN A 44 5.73 -0.49 1.53
C GLN A 44 6.15 -1.23 0.25
N GLN A 45 6.67 -2.45 0.43
CA GLN A 45 7.07 -3.30 -0.68
C GLN A 45 5.85 -3.68 -1.53
N CYS A 46 6.01 -3.63 -2.85
CA CYS A 46 5.04 -4.08 -3.83
C CYS A 46 5.67 -5.05 -4.83
N GLY A 47 4.83 -5.73 -5.60
CA GLY A 47 5.22 -6.75 -6.55
C GLY A 47 3.98 -7.51 -7.02
N ASP A 48 3.50 -8.43 -6.17
CA ASP A 48 2.24 -9.13 -6.37
C ASP A 48 1.04 -8.40 -5.74
N THR A 49 1.32 -7.45 -4.85
CA THR A 49 0.32 -6.70 -4.08
C THR A 49 0.11 -5.29 -4.65
N ALA A 50 -1.15 -4.87 -4.76
CA ALA A 50 -1.50 -3.53 -5.21
C ALA A 50 -1.15 -2.46 -4.16
N CYS A 51 -0.79 -1.27 -4.61
CA CYS A 51 -0.60 -0.12 -3.74
C CYS A 51 -1.93 0.54 -3.39
N ALA A 52 -2.05 1.10 -2.19
CA ALA A 52 -3.20 1.91 -1.81
C ALA A 52 -3.46 3.05 -2.80
N ALA A 53 -4.74 3.42 -2.96
CA ALA A 53 -5.18 4.44 -3.90
C ALA A 53 -4.32 5.72 -3.86
N GLY A 54 -3.95 6.23 -5.03
CA GLY A 54 -3.05 7.39 -5.15
C GLY A 54 -1.55 7.05 -5.06
N ASN A 55 -1.19 5.76 -5.04
CA ASN A 55 0.18 5.29 -5.14
C ASN A 55 0.35 4.34 -6.33
N SER A 56 1.57 4.22 -6.83
CA SER A 56 1.95 3.27 -7.88
C SER A 56 3.14 2.45 -7.43
N CYS A 57 3.17 1.19 -7.85
CA CYS A 57 4.31 0.33 -7.61
C CYS A 57 5.46 0.76 -8.53
N VAL A 58 6.61 1.11 -7.95
CA VAL A 58 7.80 1.54 -8.67
C VAL A 58 8.93 0.56 -8.38
N ASN A 59 9.54 0.02 -9.43
CA ASN A 59 10.76 -0.79 -9.31
C ASN A 59 11.90 0.12 -8.87
N VAL A 60 12.39 -0.09 -7.64
CA VAL A 60 13.53 0.66 -7.09
C VAL A 60 14.84 0.00 -7.53
N ASN A 61 14.85 -1.33 -7.59
CA ASN A 61 15.93 -2.13 -8.14
C ASN A 61 15.39 -3.48 -8.66
N ASP A 62 16.28 -4.35 -9.14
CA ASP A 62 15.92 -5.63 -9.75
C ASP A 62 15.17 -6.60 -8.81
N TRP A 63 15.27 -6.41 -7.49
CA TRP A 63 14.71 -7.32 -6.47
C TRP A 63 13.68 -6.66 -5.56
N TYR A 64 13.48 -5.35 -5.70
CA TYR A 64 12.68 -4.55 -4.78
C TYR A 64 11.87 -3.50 -5.52
N SER A 65 10.56 -3.57 -5.34
CA SER A 65 9.62 -2.55 -5.79
C SER A 65 8.89 -1.99 -4.58
N GLN A 66 8.56 -0.70 -4.65
CA GLN A 66 7.96 0.03 -3.54
C GLN A 66 6.78 0.86 -4.01
N CYS A 67 5.73 0.95 -3.19
CA CYS A 67 4.63 1.86 -3.43
C CYS A 67 5.08 3.31 -3.21
N GLN A 68 5.02 4.11 -4.27
CA GLN A 68 5.36 5.52 -4.22
C GLN A 68 4.13 6.37 -4.59
N PRO A 69 3.99 7.59 -4.04
CA PRO A 69 2.90 8.48 -4.38
C PRO A 69 2.84 8.71 -5.89
N THR A 70 1.65 8.66 -6.48
CA THR A 70 1.51 9.11 -7.87
C THR A 70 1.59 10.63 -7.93
N SER A 71 2.08 11.12 -9.07
CA SER A 71 1.96 12.54 -9.36
C SER A 71 0.48 12.89 -9.56
N PRO A 72 -0.01 14.03 -9.03
CA PRO A 72 -1.40 14.43 -9.21
C PRO A 72 -1.67 14.91 -10.64
N ASN A 73 -0.61 15.27 -11.38
CA ASN A 73 -0.69 15.80 -12.74
C ASN A 73 0.22 15.01 -13.68
N ALA A 74 -0.24 14.78 -14.92
CA ALA A 74 0.51 14.05 -15.94
C ALA A 74 1.89 14.67 -16.26
N ASN A 75 2.01 15.99 -16.10
CA ASN A 75 3.24 16.76 -16.35
C ASN A 75 4.13 16.94 -15.11
N GLN A 76 3.73 16.39 -13.97
CA GLN A 76 4.51 16.45 -12.74
C GLN A 76 5.12 15.08 -12.41
N LEU A 77 6.24 15.09 -11.71
CA LEU A 77 6.91 13.95 -11.12
C LEU A 77 6.43 13.77 -9.68
N ALA A 78 6.37 12.52 -9.24
CA ALA A 78 6.07 12.20 -7.85
C ALA A 78 7.16 12.71 -6.90
N THR A 79 6.80 12.91 -5.65
CA THR A 79 7.77 13.19 -4.58
C THR A 79 8.74 12.01 -4.48
N TRP A 80 10.04 12.30 -4.41
CA TRP A 80 11.16 11.35 -4.49
C TRP A 80 11.39 10.67 -5.84
N ALA A 81 10.69 11.05 -6.91
CA ALA A 81 11.01 10.58 -8.25
C ALA A 81 12.32 11.20 -8.76
N GLN A 82 13.03 10.46 -9.62
CA GLN A 82 14.17 11.00 -10.35
C GLN A 82 13.69 12.11 -11.29
N CYS A 83 14.37 13.26 -11.25
CA CYS A 83 14.03 14.49 -11.98
C CYS A 83 15.16 15.03 -12.86
N GLY A 84 16.26 14.28 -12.95
CA GLY A 84 17.42 14.65 -13.74
C GLY A 84 18.55 13.62 -13.63
N GLY A 85 19.56 13.82 -14.47
CA GLY A 85 20.69 12.90 -14.64
C GLY A 85 20.41 11.78 -15.64
N THR A 86 21.41 10.94 -15.89
CA THR A 86 21.37 9.86 -16.90
C THR A 86 21.41 8.45 -16.29
N ALA A 87 21.43 8.32 -14.96
CA ALA A 87 21.37 7.03 -14.28
C ALA A 87 20.10 6.25 -14.67
N ASN A 88 20.19 4.92 -14.73
CA ASN A 88 19.08 4.00 -15.04
C ASN A 88 18.37 4.27 -16.38
N ASN A 89 19.12 4.66 -17.42
CA ASN A 89 18.58 5.02 -18.74
C ASN A 89 17.53 6.13 -18.67
N TYR A 90 17.65 7.01 -17.68
CA TYR A 90 16.71 8.10 -17.49
C TYR A 90 16.80 9.09 -18.65
N ASN A 91 15.77 9.07 -19.51
CA ASN A 91 15.66 9.98 -20.64
C ASN A 91 14.93 11.25 -20.18
N THR A 92 15.70 12.31 -19.89
CA THR A 92 15.29 13.72 -19.68
C THR A 92 13.79 13.96 -19.43
N ASN A 93 13.30 13.61 -18.22
CA ASN A 93 11.94 13.79 -17.64
C ASN A 93 10.71 13.62 -18.55
N ASN A 94 10.84 13.29 -19.83
CA ASN A 94 9.84 13.51 -20.88
C ASN A 94 9.13 14.89 -20.77
N GLY A 95 9.86 15.95 -20.38
CA GLY A 95 9.30 17.28 -20.14
C GLY A 95 8.56 17.49 -18.81
N LYS A 96 8.57 16.51 -17.89
CA LYS A 96 7.95 16.62 -16.57
C LYS A 96 8.80 17.43 -15.59
N THR A 97 8.16 18.10 -14.65
CA THR A 97 8.81 18.83 -13.56
C THR A 97 8.45 18.23 -12.21
N CYS A 98 9.22 18.49 -11.15
CA CYS A 98 8.77 18.16 -9.81
C CYS A 98 7.46 18.90 -9.47
N ARG A 99 6.72 18.39 -8.48
CA ARG A 99 5.58 19.10 -7.89
C ARG A 99 5.98 20.51 -7.44
N ASP A 100 5.01 21.42 -7.38
CA ASP A 100 5.26 22.80 -6.94
C ASP A 100 5.75 22.87 -5.48
N THR A 101 5.42 21.86 -4.66
CA THR A 101 5.90 21.70 -3.28
C THR A 101 7.30 21.12 -3.18
N ASP A 102 7.84 20.60 -4.29
CA ASP A 102 9.10 19.87 -4.33
C ASP A 102 10.12 20.65 -5.18
N LYS A 103 11.42 20.38 -4.97
CA LYS A 103 12.50 20.92 -5.78
C LYS A 103 13.32 19.77 -6.36
N CYS A 104 13.76 19.92 -7.61
CA CYS A 104 14.70 18.97 -8.19
C CYS A 104 16.09 19.22 -7.60
N PHE A 105 16.55 18.32 -6.73
CA PHE A 105 17.85 18.42 -6.09
C PHE A 105 18.84 17.46 -6.76
N ALA A 106 19.94 18.00 -7.27
CA ALA A 106 21.00 17.22 -7.88
C ALA A 106 21.95 16.68 -6.80
N TYR A 107 21.95 15.36 -6.61
CA TYR A 107 22.95 14.70 -5.76
C TYR A 107 24.30 14.61 -6.46
N ASN A 108 24.27 14.30 -7.76
CA ASN A 108 25.43 14.24 -8.62
C ASN A 108 25.02 14.49 -10.09
N LEU A 109 25.99 14.44 -11.00
CA LEU A 109 25.77 14.65 -12.44
C LEU A 109 24.83 13.61 -13.06
N TYR A 110 24.72 12.43 -12.47
CA TYR A 110 23.98 11.28 -13.00
C TYR A 110 22.62 11.07 -12.33
N TYR A 111 22.36 11.69 -11.17
CA TYR A 111 21.15 11.47 -10.39
C TYR A 111 20.68 12.74 -9.67
N SER A 112 19.46 13.14 -9.98
CA SER A 112 18.72 14.22 -9.30
C SER A 112 17.33 13.74 -8.90
N GLN A 113 16.83 14.19 -7.76
CA GLN A 113 15.57 13.72 -7.18
C GLN A 113 14.65 14.87 -6.76
N CYS A 114 13.34 14.70 -6.92
CA CYS A 114 12.33 15.63 -6.38
C CYS A 114 12.27 15.49 -4.86
N ILE A 115 12.79 16.47 -4.12
CA ILE A 115 12.74 16.50 -2.66
C ILE A 115 11.74 17.56 -2.19
N PRO A 116 10.98 17.32 -1.11
CA PRO A 116 10.14 18.36 -0.50
C PRO A 116 10.97 19.62 -0.19
N LYS A 117 10.38 20.80 -0.42
CA LYS A 117 11.05 22.09 -0.21
C LYS A 117 11.40 22.37 1.24
#